data_AF-A0A1I2JX43-F1
#
_entry.id   AF-A0A1I2JX43-F1
#
_cell.length_a   1.000
_cell.length_b   1.000
_cell.length_c   1.000
_cell.angle_alpha   90.00
_cell.angle_beta   90.00
_cell.angle_gamma   90.00
#
_symmetry.space_group_name_H-M   'P 1'
#
loop_
_entity.id
_entity.type
_entity.pdbx_description
1 polymer ?
#
loop_
_entity_poly.entity_id
_entity_poly.type
_entity_poly.pdbx_seq_one_letter_code
_entity_poly.pdbx_strand_id
1 'polypeptide(L)'
;MKNVTIKQILYNEDHNEVEFSKGLLLIDDVGPLVNWTVSLNKVEDVSFFEDLQKEGKHLQLHIIGAEGQTYQGTAAVDLIPDQRTVLMVARDELKQV
;
A
#
# COMPACT_ATOMS: atom_id res chain seq x y z
N MET A 1 5.26 -15.53 6.96
CA MET A 1 4.79 -14.39 6.17
C MET A 1 3.52 -14.79 5.43
N LYS A 2 2.46 -13.99 5.59
CA LYS A 2 1.20 -14.13 4.86
C LYS A 2 1.16 -13.17 3.69
N ASN A 3 0.57 -13.64 2.59
CA ASN A 3 0.39 -12.88 1.37
C ASN A 3 -1.11 -12.67 1.13
N VAL A 4 -1.52 -11.41 0.98
CA VAL A 4 -2.90 -11.03 0.70
C VAL A 4 -2.95 -10.33 -0.66
N THR A 5 -3.78 -10.82 -1.57
CA THR A 5 -4.03 -10.14 -2.85
C THR A 5 -4.88 -8.90 -2.59
N ILE A 6 -4.41 -7.75 -3.07
CA ILE A 6 -5.13 -6.47 -2.96
C ILE A 6 -5.96 -6.29 -4.22
N LYS A 7 -7.26 -6.00 -4.05
CA LYS A 7 -8.15 -5.65 -5.15
C LYS A 7 -8.24 -4.15 -5.37
N GLN A 8 -8.13 -3.38 -4.30
CA GLN A 8 -8.34 -1.93 -4.31
C GLN A 8 -7.58 -1.27 -3.16
N ILE A 9 -7.11 -0.04 -3.40
CA ILE A 9 -6.53 0.84 -2.39
C ILE A 9 -7.23 2.18 -2.48
N LEU A 10 -7.69 2.70 -1.34
CA LEU A 10 -8.22 4.06 -1.22
C LEU A 10 -7.25 4.90 -0.39
N TYR A 11 -7.02 6.12 -0.85
CA TYR A 11 -6.30 7.15 -0.12
C TYR A 11 -7.21 7.79 0.93
N ASN A 12 -6.70 8.03 2.14
CA ASN A 12 -7.51 8.46 3.28
C ASN A 12 -8.23 9.82 3.12
N GLU A 13 -7.55 10.86 2.62
CA GLU A 13 -8.06 12.25 2.72
C GLU A 13 -9.24 12.48 1.79
N ASP A 14 -9.26 11.81 0.64
CA ASP A 14 -10.26 12.01 -0.40
C ASP A 14 -11.03 10.73 -0.77
N HIS A 15 -10.66 9.58 -0.18
CA HIS A 15 -11.14 8.26 -0.60
C HIS A 15 -10.90 7.99 -2.10
N ASN A 16 -9.92 8.68 -2.68
CA ASN A 16 -9.52 8.49 -4.08
C ASN A 16 -8.88 7.10 -4.24
N GLU A 17 -9.26 6.41 -5.31
CA GLU A 17 -8.77 5.07 -5.61
C GLU A 17 -7.43 5.09 -6.34
N VAL A 18 -6.59 4.10 -6.04
CA VAL A 18 -5.36 3.84 -6.78
C VAL A 18 -5.63 2.81 -7.86
N GLU A 19 -5.47 3.21 -9.12
CA GLU A 19 -5.55 2.30 -10.25
C GLU A 19 -4.24 1.51 -10.42
N PHE A 20 -4.35 0.17 -10.39
CA PHE A 20 -3.23 -0.75 -10.60
C PHE A 20 -3.72 -2.10 -11.15
N SER A 21 -2.85 -2.82 -11.87
CA SER A 21 -3.20 -4.13 -12.44
C SER A 21 -3.09 -5.30 -11.45
N LYS A 22 -2.15 -5.22 -10.50
CA LYS A 22 -1.90 -6.24 -9.50
C LYS A 22 -1.35 -5.61 -8.23
N GLY A 23 -1.99 -5.89 -7.10
CA GLY A 23 -1.56 -5.45 -5.78
C GLY A 23 -1.34 -6.62 -4.84
N LEU A 24 -0.32 -6.53 -3.99
CA LEU A 24 0.04 -7.54 -3.00
C LEU A 24 0.36 -6.87 -1.67
N LEU A 25 -0.24 -7.37 -0.59
CA LEU A 25 0.07 -7.02 0.79
C LEU A 25 0.83 -8.20 1.42
N LEU A 26 2.04 -7.94 1.88
CA LEU A 26 2.87 -8.88 2.62
C LEU A 26 2.81 -8.51 4.10
N ILE A 27 2.52 -9.49 4.94
CA ILE A 27 2.39 -9.32 6.38
C ILE A 27 3.31 -10.33 7.06
N ASP A 28 4.16 -9.86 7.98
CA ASP A 28 4.94 -10.78 8.79
C ASP A 28 4.05 -11.51 9.83
N ASP A 29 4.34 -12.79 10.07
CA ASP A 29 3.50 -13.65 10.92
C ASP A 29 3.84 -13.54 12.42
N VAL A 30 4.80 -12.68 12.78
CA VAL A 30 5.38 -12.63 14.12
C VAL A 30 4.93 -11.35 14.85
N GLY A 31 3.90 -11.48 15.69
CA GLY A 31 3.44 -10.39 16.56
C GLY A 31 2.42 -9.44 15.92
N PRO A 32 2.22 -8.22 16.50
CA PRO A 32 1.32 -7.21 15.94
C PRO A 32 1.74 -6.86 14.51
N LEU A 33 0.78 -6.43 13.68
CA LEU A 33 0.95 -6.21 12.23
C LEU A 33 1.80 -4.96 11.92
N VAL A 34 3.01 -4.89 12.47
CA VAL A 34 3.91 -3.74 12.42
C VAL A 34 4.80 -3.77 11.18
N ASN A 35 5.18 -4.97 10.73
CA ASN A 35 6.03 -5.17 9.57
C ASN A 35 5.19 -5.67 8.40
N TRP A 36 4.69 -4.72 7.60
CA TRP A 36 3.94 -5.00 6.39
C TRP A 36 4.45 -4.18 5.20
N THR A 37 4.18 -4.67 4.00
CA THR A 37 4.63 -4.07 2.75
C THR A 37 3.55 -4.20 1.70
N VAL A 38 3.32 -3.13 0.95
CA VAL A 38 2.39 -3.11 -0.18
C VAL A 38 3.19 -2.97 -1.47
N SER A 39 2.95 -3.87 -2.41
CA SER A 39 3.49 -3.80 -3.77
C SER A 39 2.36 -3.65 -4.78
N LEU A 40 2.46 -2.63 -5.62
CA LEU A 40 1.57 -2.37 -6.75
C LEU A 40 2.34 -2.49 -8.05
N ASN A 41 1.69 -3.01 -9.09
CA ASN A 41 2.29 -3.18 -10.41
C ASN A 41 1.39 -2.61 -11.51
N LYS A 42 2.02 -1.96 -12.49
CA LYS A 42 1.38 -1.18 -13.57
C LYS A 42 0.45 -0.11 -13.01
N VAL A 43 0.94 0.67 -12.05
CA VAL A 43 0.27 1.87 -11.56
C VAL A 43 0.14 2.85 -12.71
N GLU A 44 -1.05 3.38 -12.96
CA GLU A 44 -1.28 4.25 -14.12
C GLU A 44 -0.56 5.60 -13.99
N ASP A 45 -0.65 6.21 -12.80
CA ASP A 45 -0.01 7.47 -12.45
C ASP A 45 0.95 7.29 -11.27
N VAL A 46 2.25 7.28 -11.57
CA VAL A 46 3.31 7.19 -10.55
C VAL A 46 3.77 8.55 -10.04
N SER A 47 3.41 9.65 -10.70
CA SER A 47 3.92 10.99 -10.37
C SER A 47 3.56 11.40 -8.93
N PHE A 48 2.34 11.09 -8.52
CA PHE A 48 1.87 11.22 -7.14
C PHE A 48 2.80 10.52 -6.13
N PHE A 49 3.19 9.27 -6.41
CA PHE A 49 4.06 8.49 -5.53
C PHE A 49 5.50 9.02 -5.55
N GLU A 50 5.99 9.50 -6.70
CA GLU A 50 7.32 10.11 -6.81
C GLU A 50 7.44 11.38 -5.96
N ASP A 51 6.41 12.23 -5.96
CA ASP A 51 6.40 13.45 -5.17
C ASP A 51 6.36 13.14 -3.67
N LEU A 52 5.56 12.16 -3.26
CA LEU A 52 5.54 11.68 -1.87
C LEU A 52 6.90 11.11 -1.43
N GLN A 53 7.56 10.34 -2.30
CA GLN A 53 8.88 9.79 -2.04
C GLN A 53 9.93 10.90 -1.89
N LYS A 54 9.95 11.87 -2.80
CA LYS A 54 10.87 13.03 -2.77
C LYS A 54 10.67 13.90 -1.53
N GLU A 55 9.42 14.10 -1.13
CA GLU A 55 9.06 14.92 0.04
C GLU A 55 9.15 14.15 1.37
N GLY A 56 9.43 12.83 1.32
CA GLY A 56 9.48 11.98 2.52
C GLY A 56 8.13 11.84 3.23
N LYS A 57 7.03 12.09 2.52
CA LYS A 57 5.66 12.04 3.06
C LYS A 57 5.17 10.60 3.22
N HIS A 58 4.07 10.47 3.93
CA HIS A 58 3.44 9.18 4.22
C HIS A 58 1.99 9.19 3.75
N LEU A 59 1.49 8.01 3.44
CA LEU A 59 0.15 7.76 2.98
C LEU A 59 -0.58 6.94 4.02
N GLN A 60 -1.79 7.35 4.38
CA GLN A 60 -2.71 6.45 5.04
C GLN A 60 -3.51 5.71 3.98
N LEU A 61 -3.38 4.39 3.99
CA LEU A 61 -3.96 3.47 3.03
C LEU A 61 -5.17 2.79 3.65
N HIS A 62 -6.24 2.69 2.88
CA HIS A 62 -7.35 1.78 3.11
C HIS A 62 -7.30 0.69 2.04
N ILE A 63 -7.02 -0.54 2.45
CA ILE A 63 -6.75 -1.67 1.57
C ILE A 63 -7.93 -2.63 1.63
N ILE A 64 -8.47 -2.98 0.46
CA ILE A 64 -9.53 -3.99 0.34
C ILE A 64 -8.91 -5.27 -0.24
N GLY A 65 -8.90 -6.32 0.59
CA GLY A 65 -8.43 -7.65 0.21
C GLY A 65 -9.43 -8.40 -0.68
N ALA A 66 -8.97 -9.49 -1.29
CA ALA A 66 -9.79 -10.29 -2.21
C ALA A 66 -11.11 -10.82 -1.61
N GLU A 67 -11.16 -11.03 -0.30
CA GLU A 67 -12.31 -11.57 0.44
C GLU A 67 -13.20 -10.47 1.05
N GLY A 68 -12.98 -9.20 0.68
CA GLY A 68 -13.72 -8.05 1.23
C GLY A 68 -13.24 -7.59 2.60
N GLN A 69 -12.25 -8.27 3.18
CA GLN A 69 -11.57 -7.83 4.41
C GLN A 69 -10.79 -6.53 4.17
N THR A 70 -11.01 -5.58 5.06
CA THR A 70 -10.48 -4.22 5.00
C THR A 70 -9.36 -4.00 6.00
N TYR A 71 -8.31 -3.32 5.57
CA TYR A 71 -7.17 -2.96 6.39
C TYR A 71 -6.87 -1.48 6.29
N GLN A 72 -6.46 -0.86 7.39
CA GLN A 72 -6.04 0.53 7.45
C GLN A 72 -4.66 0.63 8.07
N GLY A 73 -3.77 1.39 7.44
CA GLY A 73 -2.41 1.61 7.94
C GLY A 73 -1.71 2.75 7.23
N THR A 74 -0.63 3.23 7.81
CA THR A 74 0.22 4.29 7.27
C THR A 74 1.48 3.68 6.67
N ALA A 75 1.80 4.05 5.43
CA ALA A 75 3.02 3.60 4.75
C ALA A 75 3.76 4.77 4.10
N ALA A 76 5.06 4.58 3.90
CA ALA A 76 5.87 5.45 3.06
C ALA A 76 6.24 4.75 1.76
N VAL A 77 6.37 5.51 0.69
CA VAL A 77 6.91 5.01 -0.58
C VAL A 77 8.40 4.71 -0.40
N ASP A 78 8.79 3.47 -0.69
CA ASP A 78 10.16 2.98 -0.58
C ASP A 78 10.86 3.05 -1.94
N LEU A 79 10.21 2.50 -2.97
CA LEU A 79 10.78 2.32 -4.29
C LEU A 79 9.74 2.46 -5.39
N ILE A 80 10.11 3.17 -6.46
CA ILE A 80 9.38 3.22 -7.73
C ILE A 80 10.37 2.86 -8.85
N PRO A 81 10.40 1.61 -9.33
CA PRO A 81 11.21 1.24 -10.48
C PRO A 81 10.61 1.78 -11.78
N ASP A 82 11.41 1.89 -12.84
CA ASP A 82 11.06 2.33 -14.20
C ASP A 82 9.90 1.56 -14.89
N GLN A 83 9.26 0.60 -14.20
CA GLN A 83 8.18 -0.25 -14.70
C GLN A 83 6.83 0.03 -14.03
N ARG A 84 6.60 1.26 -13.53
CA ARG A 84 5.33 1.64 -12.87
C ARG A 84 4.95 0.69 -11.72
N THR A 85 5.96 0.23 -11.00
CA THR A 85 5.79 -0.57 -9.80
C THR A 85 5.99 0.35 -8.61
N VAL A 86 5.20 0.20 -7.56
CA VAL A 86 5.33 1.00 -6.34
C VAL A 86 5.46 0.04 -5.17
N LEU A 87 6.51 0.21 -4.38
CA LEU A 87 6.70 -0.47 -3.12
C LEU A 87 6.51 0.52 -1.97
N MET A 88 5.69 0.15 -1.00
CA MET A 88 5.42 0.95 0.19
C MET A 88 5.65 0.11 1.44
N VAL A 89 6.30 0.68 2.45
CA VAL A 89 6.59 0.01 3.73
C VAL A 89 5.85 0.66 4.87
N ALA A 90 5.42 -0.16 5.82
CA ALA A 90 4.77 0.23 7.05
C ALA A 90 5.51 1.34 7.82
N ARG A 91 4.74 2.29 8.35
CA ARG A 91 5.17 3.23 9.39
C ARG A 91 4.56 2.92 10.75
N ASP A 92 3.39 2.32 10.75
CA ASP A 92 2.63 1.94 11.93
C ASP A 92 2.01 0.55 11.77
N GLU A 93 1.30 0.12 12.81
CA GLU A 93 0.56 -1.13 12.80
C GLU A 93 -0.62 -1.07 11.82
N LEU A 94 -0.74 -2.11 11.00
CA LEU A 94 -1.90 -2.33 10.15
C LEU A 94 -3.08 -2.79 11.01
N LYS A 95 -4.22 -2.12 10.91
CA LYS A 95 -5.46 -2.46 11.63
C LYS A 95 -6.45 -3.07 10.67
N GLN A 96 -7.03 -4.21 11.05
CA GLN A 96 -8.19 -4.76 10.35
C GLN A 96 -9.45 -4.02 10.83
N VAL A 97 -10.27 -3.54 9.89
CA VAL A 97 -11.51 -2.78 10.13
C VAL A 97 -12.72 -3.48 9.54
#